data_AF-A0A1V9YSS0-F1
#
_entry.id   AF-A0A1V9YSS0-F1
#
_cell.length_a   1.000
_cell.length_b   1.000
_cell.length_c   1.000
_cell.angle_alpha   90.00
_cell.angle_beta   90.00
_cell.angle_gamma   90.00
#
_symmetry.space_group_name_H-M   'P 1'
#
loop_
_entity.id
_entity.type
_entity.pdbx_description
1 polymer ?
#
loop_
_entity_poly.entity_id
_entity_poly.type
_entity_poly.pdbx_seq_one_letter_code
_entity_poly.pdbx_strand_id
1 'polypeptide(L)'
;MSLLDTAADIISYCSASTKRIGVLVLYEIIVSVAINLIGYVYVDKVALLHSNITTPMLTPDVRFGYSPLELDELYLYMGPIARRNYIYLELFDIFQYMPAYVLLLSTLLTTAYMKLHGKVSLLAYLPFFTVICDLIENTSQIYTAYTFQERISLHDPTWLLAAYTGTTGNILKWITLIASIVILIITSIRAALYGKTYKNE
;
A
#
# COMPACT_ATOMS: atom_id res chain seq x y z
N MET A 1 -9.08 3.88 25.08
CA MET A 1 -7.86 3.33 24.44
C MET A 1 -7.84 3.87 23.02
N SER A 2 -6.77 4.52 22.59
CA SER A 2 -6.72 5.07 21.22
C SER A 2 -6.37 3.98 20.19
N LEU A 3 -6.67 4.23 18.92
CA LEU A 3 -6.27 3.34 17.82
C LEU A 3 -4.74 3.20 17.73
N LEU A 4 -4.01 4.26 18.06
CA LEU A 4 -2.55 4.27 18.10
C LEU A 4 -2.00 3.38 19.22
N ASP A 5 -2.62 3.40 20.40
CA ASP A 5 -2.24 2.51 21.51
C ASP A 5 -2.43 1.04 21.11
N THR A 6 -3.57 0.74 20.48
CA THR A 6 -3.88 -0.61 20.01
C THR A 6 -2.86 -1.08 18.97
N ALA A 7 -2.51 -0.22 18.01
CA ALA A 7 -1.50 -0.54 17.01
C ALA A 7 -0.12 -0.76 17.64
N ALA A 8 0.28 0.09 18.59
CA ALA A 8 1.55 -0.05 19.31
C ALA A 8 1.61 -1.35 20.13
N ASP A 9 0.51 -1.76 20.76
CA ASP A 9 0.40 -3.01 21.51
C ASP A 9 0.56 -4.23 20.58
N ILE A 10 -0.10 -4.23 19.42
CA ILE A 10 0.02 -5.32 18.44
C ILE A 10 1.44 -5.38 17.87
N ILE A 11 2.04 -4.24 17.51
CA ILE A 11 3.43 -4.16 17.05
C ILE A 11 4.40 -4.70 18.11
N SER A 12 4.21 -4.31 19.37
CA SER A 12 5.01 -4.79 20.50
C SER A 12 4.83 -6.30 20.71
N TYR A 13 3.61 -6.80 20.62
CA TYR A 13 3.30 -8.22 20.70
C TYR A 13 4.00 -9.00 19.58
N CYS A 14 3.89 -8.57 18.33
CA CYS A 14 4.47 -9.24 17.17
C CYS A 14 5.99 -9.21 17.18
N SER A 15 6.61 -8.08 17.57
CA SER A 15 8.06 -7.90 17.59
C SER A 15 8.78 -8.70 18.68
N ALA A 16 8.06 -9.16 19.71
CA ALA A 16 8.66 -9.87 20.84
C ALA A 16 9.26 -11.25 20.49
N SER A 17 8.96 -11.85 19.33
CA SER A 17 9.59 -13.12 18.93
C SER A 17 9.62 -13.35 17.43
N THR A 18 10.66 -14.04 16.95
CA THR A 18 10.78 -14.44 15.54
C THR A 18 9.61 -15.29 15.06
N LYS A 19 9.04 -16.15 15.93
CA LYS A 19 7.86 -16.96 15.58
C LYS A 19 6.66 -16.09 15.24
N ARG A 20 6.39 -15.04 16.04
CA ARG A 20 5.27 -14.12 15.80
C ARG A 20 5.47 -13.29 14.55
N ILE A 21 6.70 -12.83 14.30
CA ILE A 21 7.07 -12.18 13.04
C ILE A 21 6.82 -13.12 11.85
N GLY A 22 7.20 -14.39 11.96
CA GLY A 22 6.95 -15.40 10.92
C GLY A 22 5.46 -15.60 10.63
N VAL A 23 4.61 -15.63 11.67
CA VAL A 23 3.15 -15.69 11.51
C VAL A 23 2.62 -14.43 10.83
N LEU A 24 3.12 -13.25 11.20
CA LEU A 24 2.73 -11.99 10.58
C LEU A 24 3.12 -11.93 9.10
N VAL A 25 4.31 -12.40 8.75
CA VAL A 25 4.76 -12.53 7.34
C VAL A 25 3.85 -13.49 6.56
N LEU A 26 3.50 -14.63 7.15
CA LEU A 26 2.58 -15.57 6.49
C LEU A 26 1.20 -14.97 6.28
N TYR A 27 0.67 -14.25 7.29
CA TYR A 27 -0.59 -13.52 7.19
C TYR A 27 -0.53 -12.49 6.06
N GLU A 28 0.53 -11.68 5.98
CA GLU A 28 0.74 -10.72 4.90
C GLU A 28 0.69 -11.41 3.53
N ILE A 29 1.49 -12.47 3.34
CA ILE A 29 1.53 -13.21 2.08
C ILE A 29 0.13 -13.72 1.69
N ILE A 30 -0.62 -14.29 2.62
CA ILE A 30 -1.97 -14.80 2.36
C ILE A 30 -2.90 -13.65 1.94
N VAL A 31 -2.86 -12.53 2.66
CA VAL A 31 -3.67 -11.35 2.36
C VAL A 31 -3.31 -10.77 0.99
N SER A 32 -2.03 -10.55 0.71
CA SER A 32 -1.58 -10.00 -0.57
C SER A 32 -1.99 -10.91 -1.72
N VAL A 33 -1.78 -12.23 -1.61
CA VAL A 33 -2.18 -13.19 -2.65
C VAL A 33 -3.69 -13.19 -2.85
N ALA A 34 -4.46 -13.20 -1.77
CA ALA A 34 -5.92 -13.21 -1.86
C ALA A 34 -6.46 -11.95 -2.56
N ILE A 35 -5.97 -10.76 -2.17
CA ILE A 35 -6.42 -9.49 -2.74
C ILE A 35 -6.01 -9.37 -4.21
N ASN A 36 -4.77 -9.72 -4.56
CA ASN A 36 -4.32 -9.70 -5.96
C ASN A 36 -5.11 -10.71 -6.81
N LEU A 37 -5.45 -11.88 -6.27
CA LEU A 37 -6.28 -12.86 -6.99
C LEU A 37 -7.71 -12.33 -7.21
N ILE A 38 -8.30 -11.69 -6.20
CA ILE A 38 -9.61 -11.04 -6.34
C ILE A 38 -9.55 -9.93 -7.38
N GLY A 39 -8.55 -9.05 -7.32
CA GLY A 39 -8.34 -7.99 -8.30
C GLY A 39 -8.21 -8.53 -9.72
N TYR A 40 -7.38 -9.55 -9.92
CA TYR A 40 -7.23 -10.21 -11.22
C TYR A 40 -8.55 -10.78 -11.77
N VAL A 41 -9.31 -11.51 -10.93
CA VAL A 41 -10.54 -12.18 -11.36
C VAL A 41 -11.67 -11.20 -11.64
N TYR A 42 -11.84 -10.20 -10.78
CA TYR A 42 -13.00 -9.29 -10.82
C TYR A 42 -12.74 -7.99 -11.57
N VAL A 43 -11.50 -7.53 -11.67
CA VAL A 43 -11.14 -6.29 -12.37
C VAL A 43 -10.45 -6.60 -13.68
N ASP A 44 -9.24 -7.18 -13.64
CA ASP A 44 -8.40 -7.31 -14.84
C ASP A 44 -9.03 -8.20 -15.92
N LYS A 45 -9.51 -9.38 -15.53
CA LYS A 45 -10.15 -10.31 -16.47
C LYS A 45 -11.41 -9.72 -17.09
N VAL A 46 -12.18 -8.94 -16.31
CA VAL A 46 -13.40 -8.28 -16.80
C VAL A 46 -13.06 -7.15 -17.76
N ALA A 47 -12.00 -6.38 -17.48
CA ALA A 47 -11.51 -5.32 -18.35
C ALA A 47 -10.94 -5.86 -19.68
N LEU A 48 -10.21 -6.98 -19.65
CA LEU A 48 -9.70 -7.65 -20.85
C LEU A 48 -10.83 -8.13 -21.76
N LEU A 49 -11.90 -8.68 -21.18
CA LEU A 49 -13.09 -9.10 -21.93
C LEU A 49 -13.84 -7.92 -22.55
N HIS A 50 -13.75 -6.73 -21.96
CA HIS A 50 -14.42 -5.53 -22.47
C HIS A 50 -13.66 -4.87 -23.63
N SER A 51 -12.35 -4.69 -23.47
CA SER A 51 -11.54 -3.83 -24.34
C SER A 51 -11.04 -4.49 -25.63
N ASN A 52 -11.17 -5.82 -25.77
CA ASN A 52 -10.51 -6.62 -26.82
C ASN A 52 -8.98 -6.42 -26.88
N ILE A 53 -8.39 -5.83 -25.84
CA ILE A 53 -6.93 -5.67 -25.70
C ILE A 53 -6.39 -6.92 -25.02
N THR A 54 -5.27 -7.44 -25.52
CA THR A 54 -4.66 -8.67 -25.01
C THR A 54 -3.70 -8.43 -23.82
N THR A 55 -3.27 -7.19 -23.64
CA THR A 55 -2.31 -6.79 -22.59
C THR A 55 -3.01 -5.98 -21.51
N PRO A 56 -3.00 -6.41 -20.23
CA PRO A 56 -3.65 -5.67 -19.17
C PRO A 56 -2.96 -4.32 -18.94
N MET A 57 -3.75 -3.24 -18.89
CA MET A 57 -3.26 -1.96 -18.39
C MET A 57 -3.12 -2.04 -16.87
N LEU A 58 -1.98 -1.62 -16.35
CA LEU A 58 -1.71 -1.61 -14.91
C LEU A 58 -2.70 -0.70 -14.19
N THR A 59 -3.26 -1.13 -13.06
CA THR A 59 -4.02 -0.25 -12.16
C THR A 59 -3.13 0.86 -11.61
N PRO A 60 -3.69 1.97 -11.12
CA PRO A 60 -2.86 3.08 -10.68
C PRO A 60 -2.00 2.73 -9.46
N ASP A 61 -2.47 1.84 -8.57
CA ASP A 61 -1.80 1.47 -7.32
C ASP A 61 -0.44 0.80 -7.48
N VAL A 62 -0.22 0.16 -8.63
CA VAL A 62 1.05 -0.52 -8.96
C VAL A 62 2.01 0.36 -9.78
N ARG A 63 1.60 1.58 -10.11
CA ARG A 63 2.43 2.55 -10.86
C ARG A 63 3.11 3.54 -9.92
N PHE A 64 4.26 4.08 -10.30
CA PHE A 64 4.88 5.21 -9.61
C PHE A 64 4.26 6.52 -10.12
N GLY A 65 2.99 6.74 -9.77
CA GLY A 65 2.19 7.84 -10.30
C GLY A 65 1.65 7.58 -11.72
N TYR A 66 0.77 8.48 -12.13
CA TYR A 66 0.05 8.46 -13.40
C TYR A 66 -0.46 9.87 -13.75
N SER A 67 -0.74 10.12 -15.02
CA SER A 67 -1.40 11.33 -15.49
C SER A 67 -2.92 11.14 -15.55
N PRO A 68 -3.71 12.23 -15.54
CA PRO A 68 -5.16 12.14 -15.75
C PRO A 68 -5.53 11.49 -17.09
N LEU A 69 -4.72 11.67 -18.13
CA LEU A 69 -4.92 11.03 -19.43
C LEU A 69 -4.77 9.51 -19.34
N GLU A 70 -3.71 9.02 -18.70
CA GLU A 70 -3.51 7.58 -18.50
C GLU A 70 -4.62 6.96 -17.65
N LEU A 71 -5.16 7.73 -16.69
CA LEU A 71 -6.29 7.30 -15.86
C LEU A 71 -7.60 7.24 -16.67
N ASP A 72 -7.85 8.23 -17.53
CA ASP A 72 -8.99 8.24 -18.46
C ASP A 72 -8.93 7.03 -19.41
N GLU A 73 -7.76 6.79 -20.03
CA GLU A 73 -7.52 5.64 -20.90
C GLU A 73 -7.73 4.30 -20.17
N LEU A 74 -7.26 4.19 -18.92
CA LEU A 74 -7.49 3.01 -18.08
C LEU A 74 -8.98 2.78 -17.83
N TYR A 75 -9.72 3.84 -17.51
CA TYR A 75 -11.15 3.75 -17.24
C TYR A 75 -11.98 3.45 -18.48
N LEU A 76 -11.58 3.94 -19.66
CA LEU A 76 -12.12 3.50 -20.94
C LEU A 76 -11.86 2.01 -21.16
N TYR A 77 -10.61 1.56 -20.96
CA TYR A 77 -10.21 0.15 -21.08
C TYR A 77 -11.00 -0.77 -20.13
N MET A 78 -11.23 -0.34 -18.89
CA MET A 78 -11.97 -1.13 -17.90
C MET A 78 -13.44 -1.34 -18.27
N GLY A 79 -14.09 -0.34 -18.87
CA GLY A 79 -15.53 -0.32 -19.03
C GLY A 79 -16.29 -0.23 -17.70
N PRO A 80 -17.62 -0.08 -17.74
CA PRO A 80 -18.42 0.23 -16.55
C PRO A 80 -18.43 -0.88 -15.50
N ILE A 81 -18.37 -2.15 -15.92
CA ILE A 81 -18.43 -3.29 -14.99
C ILE A 81 -17.10 -3.42 -14.23
N ALA A 82 -15.96 -3.41 -14.93
CA ALA A 82 -14.67 -3.55 -14.25
C ALA A 82 -14.38 -2.33 -13.37
N ARG A 83 -14.77 -1.10 -13.77
CA ARG A 83 -14.67 0.09 -12.90
C ARG A 83 -15.48 -0.04 -11.61
N ARG A 84 -16.71 -0.57 -11.69
CA ARG A 84 -17.52 -0.82 -10.49
C ARG A 84 -16.85 -1.85 -9.58
N ASN A 85 -16.31 -2.92 -10.15
CA ASN A 85 -15.59 -3.94 -9.38
C ASN A 85 -14.31 -3.37 -8.76
N TYR A 86 -13.61 -2.50 -9.48
CA TYR A 86 -12.43 -1.78 -9.01
C TYR A 86 -12.77 -0.92 -7.77
N ILE A 87 -13.87 -0.17 -7.79
CA ILE A 87 -14.33 0.59 -6.60
C ILE A 87 -14.53 -0.32 -5.38
N TYR A 88 -15.13 -1.50 -5.56
CA TYR A 88 -15.32 -2.44 -4.44
C TYR A 88 -14.01 -3.05 -3.96
N LEU A 89 -13.07 -3.30 -4.87
CA LEU A 89 -11.72 -3.75 -4.53
C LEU A 89 -11.00 -2.69 -3.69
N GLU A 90 -11.01 -1.43 -4.12
CA GLU A 90 -10.39 -0.32 -3.40
C GLU A 90 -10.98 -0.10 -2.00
N LEU A 91 -12.30 -0.23 -1.87
CA LEU A 91 -12.95 -0.17 -0.55
C LEU A 91 -12.53 -1.32 0.37
N PHE A 92 -12.25 -2.51 -0.18
CA PHE A 92 -11.77 -3.65 0.59
C PHE A 92 -10.29 -3.52 0.96
N ASP A 93 -9.48 -2.99 0.05
CA ASP A 93 -8.03 -2.80 0.20
C ASP A 93 -7.69 -1.99 1.45
N ILE A 94 -8.45 -0.91 1.70
CA ILE A 94 -8.35 -0.03 2.87
C ILE A 94 -8.41 -0.78 4.21
N PHE A 95 -9.23 -1.84 4.31
CA PHE A 95 -9.45 -2.53 5.59
C PHE A 95 -8.50 -3.68 5.84
N GLN A 96 -7.97 -4.28 4.77
CA GLN A 96 -7.27 -5.55 4.88
C GLN A 96 -5.81 -5.45 4.44
N TYR A 97 -5.52 -4.79 3.32
CA TYR A 97 -4.17 -4.70 2.77
C TYR A 97 -3.36 -3.63 3.48
N MET A 98 -3.92 -2.42 3.60
CA MET A 98 -3.27 -1.27 4.26
C MET A 98 -2.79 -1.59 5.68
N PRO A 99 -3.62 -2.19 6.57
CA PRO A 99 -3.18 -2.51 7.92
C PRO A 99 -2.13 -3.63 7.96
N ALA A 100 -2.17 -4.56 7.00
CA ALA A 100 -1.31 -5.73 7.01
C ALA A 100 0.16 -5.34 6.72
N TYR A 101 0.41 -4.55 5.66
CA TYR A 101 1.77 -4.15 5.31
C TYR A 101 2.36 -3.13 6.31
N VAL A 102 1.55 -2.23 6.88
CA VAL A 102 2.01 -1.32 7.93
C VAL A 102 2.37 -2.08 9.19
N LEU A 103 1.53 -3.03 9.60
CA LEU A 103 1.80 -3.83 10.78
C LEU A 103 3.11 -4.61 10.60
N LEU A 104 3.34 -5.19 9.43
CA LEU A 104 4.58 -5.89 9.13
C LEU A 104 5.79 -4.96 9.19
N LEU A 105 5.79 -3.85 8.44
CA LEU A 105 6.94 -2.95 8.36
C LEU A 105 7.26 -2.30 9.72
N SER A 106 6.23 -1.84 10.45
CA SER A 106 6.43 -1.27 11.78
C SER A 106 6.92 -2.30 12.79
N THR A 107 6.47 -3.55 12.70
CA THR A 107 6.99 -4.67 13.53
C THR A 107 8.46 -4.93 13.24
N LEU A 108 8.85 -4.99 11.97
CA LEU A 108 10.23 -5.23 11.56
C LEU A 108 11.15 -4.08 11.98
N LEU A 109 10.73 -2.82 11.77
CA LEU A 109 11.47 -1.63 12.19
C LEU A 109 11.63 -1.58 13.71
N THR A 110 10.55 -1.82 14.46
CA THR A 110 10.58 -1.88 15.93
C THR A 110 11.57 -2.93 16.40
N THR A 111 11.53 -4.13 15.81
CA THR A 111 12.45 -5.21 16.13
C THR A 111 13.91 -4.81 15.86
N ALA A 112 14.18 -4.18 14.71
CA ALA A 112 15.52 -3.74 14.33
C ALA A 112 16.07 -2.67 15.29
N TYR A 113 15.26 -1.67 15.66
CA TYR A 113 15.64 -0.62 16.59
C TYR A 113 15.82 -1.13 18.02
N MET A 114 14.94 -2.01 18.50
CA MET A 114 15.09 -2.65 19.81
C MET A 114 16.40 -3.43 19.90
N LYS A 115 16.82 -4.12 18.84
CA LYS A 115 18.12 -4.80 18.78
C LYS A 115 19.32 -3.84 18.74
N LEU A 116 19.18 -2.68 18.09
CA LEU A 116 20.28 -1.72 17.92
C LEU A 116 20.50 -0.84 19.15
N HIS A 117 19.43 -0.31 19.75
CA HIS A 117 19.50 0.72 20.78
C HIS A 117 18.70 0.40 22.06
N GLY A 118 18.00 -0.74 22.11
CA GLY A 118 17.13 -1.11 23.23
C GLY A 118 15.90 -0.20 23.39
N LYS A 119 15.59 0.64 22.40
CA LYS A 119 14.49 1.61 22.41
C LYS A 119 13.79 1.65 21.05
N VAL A 120 12.49 1.93 21.06
CA VAL A 120 11.69 2.16 19.86
C VAL A 120 11.98 3.55 19.30
N SER A 121 12.26 3.64 18.00
CA SER A 121 12.45 4.92 17.29
C SER A 121 11.13 5.43 16.73
N LEU A 122 10.95 6.76 16.67
CA LEU A 122 9.83 7.38 15.96
C LEU A 122 9.79 6.98 14.47
N LEU A 123 10.94 6.63 13.89
CA LEU A 123 11.02 6.15 12.51
C LEU A 123 10.30 4.81 12.29
N ALA A 124 9.99 4.06 13.34
CA ALA A 124 9.16 2.84 13.24
C ALA A 124 7.70 3.14 12.85
N TYR A 125 7.26 4.39 12.99
CA TYR A 125 5.93 4.85 12.58
C TYR A 125 5.90 5.43 11.15
N LEU A 126 7.04 5.45 10.43
CA LEU A 126 7.05 5.90 9.04
C LEU A 126 6.04 5.16 8.14
N PRO A 127 5.81 3.84 8.27
CA PRO A 127 4.81 3.14 7.47
C PRO A 127 3.37 3.69 7.62
N PHE A 128 3.03 4.36 8.72
CA PHE A 128 1.71 4.99 8.88
C PHE A 128 1.51 6.13 7.87
N PHE A 129 2.56 6.84 7.48
CA PHE A 129 2.47 7.85 6.42
C PHE A 129 2.17 7.23 5.06
N THR A 130 2.70 6.02 4.80
CA THR A 130 2.35 5.26 3.59
C THR A 130 0.86 5.01 3.52
N VAL A 131 0.23 4.56 4.61
CA VAL A 131 -1.23 4.35 4.66
C VAL A 131 -2.03 5.63 4.50
N ILE A 132 -1.58 6.76 5.08
CA ILE A 132 -2.26 8.04 4.86
C ILE A 132 -2.24 8.41 3.37
N CYS A 133 -1.10 8.21 2.70
CA CYS A 133 -0.97 8.50 1.28
C CYS A 133 -1.81 7.54 0.41
N ASP A 134 -1.85 6.26 0.78
CA ASP A 134 -2.67 5.21 0.15
C ASP A 134 -4.17 5.51 0.32
N LEU A 135 -4.62 5.96 1.50
CA LEU A 135 -6.00 6.41 1.71
C LEU A 135 -6.38 7.59 0.81
N ILE A 136 -5.48 8.57 0.67
CA ILE A 136 -5.71 9.73 -0.21
C ILE A 136 -5.81 9.28 -1.67
N GLU A 137 -4.93 8.38 -2.08
CA GLU A 137 -4.98 7.77 -3.40
C GLU A 137 -6.30 7.03 -3.63
N ASN A 138 -6.60 5.99 -2.84
CA ASN A 138 -7.74 5.12 -3.09
C ASN A 138 -9.05 5.91 -3.03
N THR A 139 -9.16 6.89 -2.12
CA THR A 139 -10.34 7.78 -2.08
C THR A 139 -10.48 8.59 -3.37
N SER A 140 -9.36 9.12 -3.88
CA SER A 140 -9.34 9.89 -5.12
C SER A 140 -9.70 9.02 -6.32
N GLN A 141 -9.14 7.81 -6.39
CA GLN A 141 -9.40 6.84 -7.45
C GLN A 141 -10.85 6.32 -7.43
N ILE A 142 -11.41 6.04 -6.24
CA ILE A 142 -12.82 5.67 -6.09
C ILE A 142 -13.70 6.80 -6.64
N TYR A 143 -13.39 8.04 -6.28
CA TYR A 143 -14.13 9.20 -6.78
C TYR A 143 -14.03 9.29 -8.32
N THR A 144 -12.83 9.22 -8.88
CA THR A 144 -12.63 9.36 -10.33
C THR A 144 -13.22 8.19 -11.12
N ALA A 145 -13.19 6.96 -10.58
CA ALA A 145 -13.80 5.79 -11.19
C ALA A 145 -15.33 5.85 -11.15
N TYR A 146 -15.90 6.35 -10.05
CA TYR A 146 -17.34 6.47 -9.85
C TYR A 146 -17.95 7.57 -10.72
N THR A 147 -17.27 8.72 -10.81
CA THR A 147 -17.74 9.90 -11.56
C THR A 147 -17.33 9.89 -13.03
N PHE A 148 -16.59 8.87 -13.48
CA PHE A 148 -16.07 8.77 -14.84
C PHE A 148 -17.17 8.86 -15.90
N GLN A 149 -17.00 9.79 -16.81
CA GLN A 149 -17.79 9.96 -18.02
C GLN A 149 -16.88 10.02 -19.25
N GLU A 150 -17.12 9.13 -20.21
CA GLU A 150 -16.35 9.08 -21.46
C GLU A 150 -16.40 10.45 -22.15
N ARG A 151 -15.22 10.96 -22.57
CA ARG A 151 -15.02 12.26 -23.27
C ARG A 151 -15.38 13.51 -22.46
N ILE A 152 -15.86 13.38 -21.23
CA ILE A 152 -16.25 14.52 -20.37
C ILE A 152 -15.26 14.69 -19.22
N SER A 153 -14.74 13.59 -18.67
CA SER A 153 -13.90 13.60 -17.46
C SER A 153 -12.66 14.50 -17.56
N LEU A 154 -12.00 14.53 -18.72
CA LEU A 154 -10.83 15.39 -18.97
C LEU A 154 -11.15 16.89 -19.05
N HIS A 155 -12.43 17.26 -19.10
CA HIS A 155 -12.89 18.64 -19.07
C HIS A 155 -13.54 19.02 -17.74
N ASP A 156 -13.72 18.08 -16.82
CA ASP A 156 -14.26 18.32 -15.48
C ASP A 156 -13.11 18.70 -14.52
N PRO A 157 -13.06 19.95 -14.01
CA PRO A 157 -12.02 20.39 -13.10
C PRO A 157 -11.94 19.58 -11.80
N THR A 158 -13.07 19.05 -11.33
CA THR A 158 -13.15 18.30 -10.08
C THR A 158 -12.62 16.89 -10.27
N TRP A 159 -12.96 16.26 -11.40
CA TRP A 159 -12.37 14.98 -11.79
C TRP A 159 -10.86 15.09 -11.97
N LEU A 160 -10.37 16.13 -12.66
CA LEU A 160 -8.94 16.39 -12.83
C LEU A 160 -8.24 16.61 -11.49
N LEU A 161 -8.82 17.42 -10.59
CA LEU A 161 -8.24 17.65 -9.26
C LEU A 161 -8.12 16.35 -8.48
N ALA A 162 -9.14 15.50 -8.51
CA ALA A 162 -9.09 14.20 -7.87
C ALA A 162 -8.02 13.29 -8.51
N ALA A 163 -7.92 13.25 -9.85
CA ALA A 163 -6.88 12.48 -10.53
C ALA A 163 -5.46 12.94 -10.14
N TYR A 164 -5.22 14.25 -10.09
CA TYR A 164 -3.94 14.83 -9.64
C TYR A 164 -3.66 14.58 -8.15
N THR A 165 -4.69 14.60 -7.32
CA THR A 165 -4.57 14.28 -5.89
C THR A 165 -4.20 12.81 -5.70
N GLY A 166 -4.86 11.91 -6.44
CA GLY A 166 -4.60 10.48 -6.39
C GLY A 166 -3.17 10.13 -6.82
N THR A 167 -2.70 10.66 -7.95
CA THR A 167 -1.32 10.43 -8.41
C THR A 167 -0.28 10.97 -7.44
N THR A 168 -0.54 12.14 -6.83
CA THR A 168 0.35 12.71 -5.81
C THR A 168 0.39 11.82 -4.57
N GLY A 169 -0.78 11.35 -4.10
CA GLY A 169 -0.90 10.38 -3.02
C GLY A 169 -0.10 9.12 -3.30
N ASN A 170 -0.25 8.54 -4.49
CA ASN A 170 0.45 7.34 -4.91
C ASN A 170 1.99 7.53 -4.94
N ILE A 171 2.48 8.65 -5.49
CA ILE A 171 3.92 8.96 -5.48
C ILE A 171 4.45 9.06 -4.05
N LEU A 172 3.74 9.78 -3.17
CA LEU A 172 4.12 9.91 -1.77
C LEU A 172 4.06 8.57 -1.01
N LYS A 173 3.08 7.72 -1.32
CA LYS A 173 2.98 6.35 -0.83
C LYS A 173 4.25 5.57 -1.18
N TRP A 174 4.65 5.53 -2.45
CA TRP A 174 5.84 4.82 -2.86
C TRP A 174 7.12 5.39 -2.24
N ILE A 175 7.26 6.71 -2.17
CA ILE A 175 8.43 7.35 -1.53
C ILE A 175 8.53 6.94 -0.05
N THR A 176 7.43 7.02 0.69
CA THR A 176 7.40 6.67 2.12
C THR A 176 7.62 5.17 2.37
N LEU A 177 7.10 4.32 1.49
CA LEU A 177 7.32 2.87 1.51
C LEU A 177 8.80 2.53 1.26
N ILE A 178 9.39 3.09 0.19
CA ILE A 178 10.81 2.91 -0.13
C ILE A 178 11.68 3.41 1.03
N ALA A 179 11.39 4.59 1.58
CA ALA A 179 12.11 5.13 2.72
C ALA A 179 12.03 4.20 3.94
N SER A 180 10.86 3.63 4.23
CA SER A 180 10.67 2.65 5.32
C SER A 180 11.53 1.41 5.12
N ILE A 181 11.59 0.87 3.90
CA ILE A 181 12.43 -0.28 3.56
C ILE A 181 13.92 0.06 3.69
N VAL A 182 14.35 1.22 3.18
CA VAL A 182 15.75 1.67 3.29
C VAL A 182 16.17 1.81 4.75
N ILE A 183 15.35 2.44 5.59
CA ILE A 183 15.61 2.58 7.03
C ILE A 183 15.67 1.21 7.69
N LEU A 184 14.76 0.29 7.34
CA LEU A 184 14.75 -1.07 7.87
C LEU A 184 16.06 -1.80 7.53
N ILE A 185 16.50 -1.75 6.28
CA ILE A 185 17.73 -2.39 5.83
C ILE A 185 18.93 -1.81 6.58
N ILE A 186 19.08 -0.49 6.59
CA ILE A 186 20.19 0.20 7.26
C ILE A 186 20.22 -0.17 8.75
N THR A 187 19.06 -0.09 9.43
CA THR A 187 18.96 -0.36 10.87
C THR A 187 19.24 -1.83 11.17
N SER A 188 18.75 -2.75 10.34
CA SER A 188 18.99 -4.19 10.49
C SER A 188 20.45 -4.55 10.28
N ILE A 189 21.11 -3.97 9.28
CA ILE A 189 22.56 -4.14 9.06
C ILE A 189 23.34 -3.62 10.26
N ARG A 190 23.03 -2.40 10.73
CA ARG A 190 23.69 -1.83 11.93
C ARG A 190 23.49 -2.71 13.16
N ALA A 191 22.27 -3.21 13.39
CA ALA A 191 21.98 -4.09 14.51
C ALA A 191 22.77 -5.41 14.43
N ALA A 192 22.88 -6.00 13.23
CA ALA A 192 23.65 -7.21 13.00
C ALA A 192 25.16 -7.00 13.23
N LEU A 193 25.69 -5.84 12.86
CA LEU A 193 27.10 -5.49 13.12
C LEU A 193 27.34 -5.26 14.62
N TYR A 194 26.46 -4.53 15.31
CA TYR A 194 26.57 -4.28 16.76
C TYR A 194 26.55 -5.57 17.59
N GLY A 195 25.68 -6.52 17.23
CA GLY A 195 25.59 -7.82 17.91
C GLY A 195 26.78 -8.77 17.66
N LYS A 196 27.60 -8.53 16.62
CA LYS A 196 28.85 -9.27 16.39
C LYS A 196 29.98 -8.75 17.28
N THR A 197 30.01 -7.46 17.57
CA THR A 197 31.08 -6.85 18.38
C THR A 197 31.05 -7.35 19.83
N TYR A 198 29.87 -7.46 20.44
CA TYR A 198 29.71 -7.91 21.83
C TYR A 198 29.81 -9.44 22.05
N LYS A 199 29.82 -10.25 20.98
CA LYS A 199 30.04 -11.70 21.11
C LYS A 199 31.52 -12.11 21.13
N ASN A 200 32.42 -11.15 20.90
CA ASN A 200 33.86 -11.34 20.87
C ASN A 200 34.57 -10.74 22.09
N GLU A 201 33.81 -10.29 23.09
CA GLU A 201 34.26 -9.92 24.44
C GLU A 201 33.82 -11.00 25.43
#